data_AF-A0A922XPW9-F1
#
_entry.id   AF-A0A922XPW9-F1
#
_cell.length_a   1.000
_cell.length_b   1.000
_cell.length_c   1.000
_cell.angle_alpha   90.00
_cell.angle_beta   90.00
_cell.angle_gamma   90.00
#
_symmetry.space_group_name_H-M   'P 1'
#
loop_
_entity.id
_entity.type
_entity.pdbx_description
1 polymer ?
#
loop_
_entity_poly.entity_id
_entity_poly.type
_entity_poly.pdbx_seq_one_letter_code
_entity_poly.pdbx_strand_id
1 'polypeptide(L)'
;MALLEKHLYVKKSTLPGAGKGLFTKVFIPKGTRIIEYKGEVLTWKEVEKMADDRNGYVFFFNSKYVIDAWNYKKELARYANDARGLTRVEGVKNNTEYVTVKKQCFIEATRDIPKGSEIFVGYGGEYWQAIRYNIRLEQKNKEKAAKKKGKKVDTKVQLPHEKITKRSSRNLK
;
A
#
# COMPACT_ATOMS: atom_id res chain seq x y z
N MET A 1 13.19 5.04 -21.77
CA MET A 1 13.06 6.08 -20.72
C MET A 1 13.71 5.55 -19.45
N ALA A 2 14.54 6.35 -18.78
CA ALA A 2 15.13 5.96 -17.49
C ALA A 2 14.15 6.31 -16.36
N LEU A 3 13.89 5.36 -15.48
CA LEU A 3 13.11 5.57 -14.25
C LEU A 3 13.95 6.27 -13.18
N LEU A 4 13.30 6.86 -12.19
CA LEU A 4 13.95 7.66 -11.13
C LEU A 4 14.37 6.82 -9.91
N GLU A 5 14.46 5.49 -10.01
CA GLU A 5 14.70 4.58 -8.88
C GLU A 5 15.86 5.02 -7.96
N LYS A 6 16.99 5.47 -8.53
CA LYS A 6 18.18 5.93 -7.77
C LYS A 6 17.92 7.21 -6.95
N HIS A 7 16.95 8.00 -7.36
CA HIS A 7 16.54 9.24 -6.70
C HIS A 7 15.40 9.03 -5.70
N LEU A 8 14.96 7.80 -5.49
CA LEU A 8 13.95 7.47 -4.50
C LEU A 8 14.57 6.92 -3.21
N TYR A 9 13.83 7.02 -2.12
CA TYR A 9 14.22 6.44 -0.84
C TYR A 9 12.99 6.16 0.01
N VAL A 10 13.16 5.30 1.01
CA VAL A 10 12.09 4.89 1.93
C VAL A 10 12.39 5.41 3.32
N LYS A 11 11.41 6.05 3.95
CA LYS A 11 11.46 6.42 5.37
C LYS A 11 10.08 6.20 6.00
N LYS A 12 9.91 6.56 7.29
CA LYS A 12 8.59 6.54 7.92
C LYS A 12 7.65 7.49 7.17
N SER A 13 6.45 7.02 6.86
CA SER A 13 5.43 7.82 6.17
C SER A 13 4.99 8.99 7.04
N THR A 14 4.61 10.08 6.39
CA THR A 14 3.95 11.23 7.01
C THR A 14 2.50 10.93 7.38
N LEU A 15 1.89 9.89 6.79
CA LEU A 15 0.55 9.46 7.14
C LEU A 15 0.55 8.66 8.46
N PRO A 16 -0.30 9.02 9.45
CA PRO A 16 -0.40 8.29 10.71
C PRO A 16 -0.76 6.82 10.50
N GLY A 17 0.05 5.90 11.02
CA GLY A 17 -0.22 4.46 10.96
C GLY A 17 0.03 3.79 9.60
N ALA A 18 0.49 4.51 8.57
CA ALA A 18 0.80 3.91 7.26
C ALA A 18 2.15 3.16 7.23
N GLY A 19 2.97 3.29 8.26
CA GLY A 19 4.27 2.63 8.34
C GLY A 19 5.35 3.32 7.51
N LYS A 20 5.88 2.66 6.48
CA LYS A 20 6.93 3.20 5.60
C LYS A 20 6.28 3.91 4.40
N GLY A 21 6.94 4.95 3.89
CA GLY A 21 6.53 5.73 2.73
C GLY A 21 7.66 5.86 1.72
N LEU A 22 7.30 6.12 0.46
CA LEU A 22 8.22 6.35 -0.66
C LEU A 22 8.44 7.86 -0.86
N PHE A 23 9.69 8.30 -1.00
CA PHE A 23 10.04 9.72 -1.12
C PHE A 23 11.01 9.97 -2.27
N THR A 24 11.06 11.21 -2.77
CA THR A 24 11.98 11.63 -3.82
C THR A 24 13.11 12.54 -3.30
N LYS A 25 14.33 12.36 -3.82
CA LYS A 25 15.51 13.21 -3.58
C LYS A 25 15.61 14.39 -4.54
N VAL A 26 14.76 14.42 -5.57
CA VAL A 26 14.79 15.41 -6.66
C VAL A 26 13.39 15.94 -6.93
N PHE A 27 13.31 17.09 -7.61
CA PHE A 27 12.06 17.57 -8.17
C PHE A 27 11.59 16.61 -9.28
N ILE A 28 10.28 16.32 -9.33
CA ILE A 28 9.68 15.48 -10.35
C ILE A 28 8.59 16.30 -11.07
N PRO A 29 8.76 16.59 -12.37
CA PRO A 29 7.72 17.26 -13.15
C PRO A 29 6.46 16.40 -13.31
N LYS A 30 5.31 17.04 -13.48
CA LYS A 30 4.06 16.39 -13.92
C LYS A 30 4.28 15.55 -15.19
N GLY A 31 3.62 14.39 -15.28
CA GLY A 31 3.72 13.44 -16.38
C GLY A 31 4.97 12.56 -16.34
N THR A 32 5.85 12.75 -15.35
CA THR A 32 7.05 11.92 -15.24
C THR A 32 6.70 10.52 -14.75
N ARG A 33 7.14 9.51 -15.49
CA ARG A 33 7.10 8.11 -15.07
C ARG A 33 8.21 7.85 -14.05
N ILE A 34 7.83 7.62 -12.80
CA ILE A 34 8.74 7.62 -11.66
C ILE A 34 9.40 6.26 -11.45
N ILE A 35 8.60 5.22 -11.30
CA ILE A 35 9.04 3.87 -10.94
C ILE A 35 8.03 2.83 -11.41
N GLU A 36 8.50 1.62 -11.70
CA GLU A 36 7.64 0.47 -11.99
C GLU A 36 7.22 -0.23 -10.70
N TYR A 37 5.94 -0.58 -10.59
CA TYR A 37 5.43 -1.44 -9.54
C TYR A 37 5.71 -2.90 -9.91
N LYS A 38 6.92 -3.36 -9.58
CA LYS A 38 7.37 -4.72 -9.86
C LYS A 38 6.87 -5.70 -8.81
N GLY A 39 6.53 -6.89 -9.27
CA GLY A 39 6.09 -8.01 -8.44
C GLY A 39 5.88 -9.27 -9.27
N GLU A 40 5.44 -10.31 -8.61
CA GLU A 40 5.04 -11.56 -9.26
C GLU A 40 3.69 -11.37 -9.94
N VAL A 41 3.58 -11.69 -11.23
CA VAL A 41 2.31 -11.63 -11.95
C VAL A 41 1.55 -12.91 -11.69
N LEU A 42 0.41 -12.81 -11.02
CA LEU A 42 -0.41 -13.93 -10.61
C LEU A 42 -1.81 -13.80 -11.17
N THR A 43 -2.54 -14.91 -11.21
CA THR A 43 -3.97 -14.93 -11.49
C THR A 43 -4.79 -14.83 -10.20
N TRP A 44 -6.04 -14.41 -10.30
CA TRP A 44 -6.94 -14.36 -9.14
C TRP A 44 -7.11 -15.70 -8.44
N LYS A 45 -7.14 -16.80 -9.19
CA LYS A 45 -7.20 -18.16 -8.62
C LYS A 45 -5.98 -18.49 -7.76
N GLU A 46 -4.83 -17.91 -8.06
CA GLU A 46 -3.62 -18.09 -7.25
C GLU A 46 -3.67 -17.22 -6.00
N VAL A 47 -4.16 -15.98 -6.10
CA VAL A 47 -4.38 -15.07 -4.96
C VAL A 47 -5.37 -15.64 -3.95
N GLU A 48 -6.50 -16.19 -4.41
CA GLU A 48 -7.53 -16.80 -3.55
C GLU A 48 -7.00 -17.98 -2.73
N LYS A 49 -5.93 -18.63 -3.20
CA LYS A 49 -5.26 -19.74 -2.50
C LYS A 49 -4.15 -19.26 -1.57
N MET A 50 -3.79 -17.97 -1.59
CA MET A 50 -2.77 -17.42 -0.70
C MET A 50 -3.34 -17.18 0.70
N ALA A 51 -2.47 -17.28 1.70
CA ALA A 51 -2.82 -16.88 3.06
C ALA A 51 -3.20 -15.39 3.09
N ASP A 52 -4.26 -15.06 3.85
CA ASP A 52 -4.86 -13.71 3.97
C ASP A 52 -3.85 -12.61 4.31
N ASP A 53 -2.73 -12.97 4.94
CA ASP A 53 -1.70 -12.05 5.35
C ASP A 53 -0.84 -11.53 4.19
N ARG A 54 -0.90 -12.11 2.98
CA ARG A 54 -0.15 -11.61 1.80
C ARG A 54 -0.86 -10.50 1.02
N ASN A 55 -2.15 -10.28 1.24
CA ASN A 55 -2.99 -9.38 0.43
C ASN A 55 -2.66 -7.87 0.55
N GLY A 56 -1.74 -7.48 1.44
CA GLY A 56 -1.38 -6.08 1.67
C GLY A 56 -0.61 -5.40 0.53
N TYR A 57 -0.05 -6.17 -0.42
CA TYR A 57 0.80 -5.66 -1.52
C TYR A 57 0.35 -6.09 -2.92
N VAL A 58 -0.87 -6.64 -3.03
CA VAL A 58 -1.45 -7.08 -4.28
C VAL A 58 -2.02 -5.88 -5.03
N PHE A 59 -1.44 -5.56 -6.18
CA PHE A 59 -1.97 -4.59 -7.11
C PHE A 59 -2.88 -5.29 -8.12
N PHE A 60 -4.15 -4.89 -8.17
CA PHE A 60 -5.08 -5.41 -9.18
C PHE A 60 -4.78 -4.80 -10.55
N PHE A 61 -4.42 -5.65 -11.51
CA PHE A 61 -4.15 -5.22 -12.88
C PHE A 61 -5.41 -5.33 -13.76
N ASN A 62 -6.06 -6.50 -13.75
CA ASN A 62 -7.38 -6.74 -14.36
C ASN A 62 -8.02 -8.00 -13.78
N SER A 63 -9.21 -8.36 -14.26
CA SER A 63 -9.96 -9.55 -13.80
C SER A 63 -9.22 -10.89 -13.96
N LYS A 64 -8.09 -10.92 -14.68
CA LYS A 64 -7.29 -12.13 -14.90
C LYS A 64 -5.95 -12.08 -14.17
N TYR A 65 -5.36 -10.91 -14.00
CA TYR A 65 -4.00 -10.75 -13.48
C TYR A 65 -3.92 -9.74 -12.34
N VAL A 66 -3.04 -10.04 -11.39
CA VAL A 66 -2.60 -9.15 -10.32
C VAL A 66 -1.08 -9.12 -10.28
N ILE A 67 -0.51 -8.13 -9.61
CA ILE A 67 0.92 -8.05 -9.30
C ILE A 67 1.08 -8.14 -7.78
N ASP A 68 1.70 -9.20 -7.28
CA ASP A 68 2.06 -9.33 -5.86
C ASP A 68 3.50 -8.87 -5.60
N ALA A 69 3.64 -7.77 -4.87
CA ALA A 69 4.95 -7.24 -4.46
C ALA A 69 5.37 -7.71 -3.05
N TRP A 70 4.77 -8.77 -2.50
CA TRP A 70 5.09 -9.29 -1.17
C TRP A 70 6.58 -9.64 -1.00
N ASN A 71 7.09 -10.51 -1.87
CA ASN A 71 8.48 -11.00 -1.81
C ASN A 71 9.49 -9.98 -2.36
N TYR A 72 9.00 -8.93 -3.03
CA TYR A 72 9.80 -7.90 -3.70
C TYR A 72 10.21 -6.78 -2.74
N LYS A 73 10.77 -7.13 -1.58
CA LYS A 73 11.08 -6.17 -0.50
C LYS A 73 12.07 -5.07 -0.90
N LYS A 74 12.90 -5.33 -1.93
CA LYS A 74 13.86 -4.38 -2.51
C LYS A 74 13.21 -3.37 -3.45
N GLU A 75 12.02 -3.66 -3.97
CA GLU A 75 11.31 -2.77 -4.89
C GLU A 75 10.67 -1.62 -4.11
N LEU A 76 10.98 -0.39 -4.51
CA LEU A 76 10.60 0.79 -3.73
C LEU A 76 9.13 1.19 -3.95
N ALA A 77 8.55 0.85 -5.10
CA ALA A 77 7.17 1.22 -5.47
C ALA A 77 6.13 0.70 -4.47
N ARG A 78 6.36 -0.46 -3.85
CA ARG A 78 5.47 -1.07 -2.84
C ARG A 78 5.29 -0.22 -1.56
N TYR A 79 6.12 0.79 -1.36
CA TYR A 79 6.05 1.70 -0.21
C TYR A 79 5.31 3.02 -0.52
N ALA A 80 4.80 3.20 -1.73
CA ALA A 80 3.94 4.34 -2.05
C ALA A 80 2.58 4.17 -1.36
N ASN A 81 2.20 5.14 -0.52
CA ASN A 81 0.96 5.09 0.26
C ASN A 81 -0.19 5.78 -0.49
N ASP A 82 -1.43 5.50 -0.09
CA ASP A 82 -2.59 6.27 -0.57
C ASP A 82 -3.05 7.26 0.51
N ALA A 83 -2.94 8.55 0.21
CA ALA A 83 -3.33 9.62 1.11
C ALA A 83 -4.86 9.71 1.32
N ARG A 84 -5.65 9.02 0.52
CA ARG A 84 -7.13 8.96 0.64
C ARG A 84 -7.63 7.77 1.46
N GLY A 85 -6.73 7.06 2.14
CA GLY A 85 -7.01 5.86 2.91
C GLY A 85 -7.82 6.05 4.19
N LEU A 86 -7.59 5.17 5.16
CA LEU A 86 -8.32 5.17 6.45
C LEU A 86 -8.11 6.46 7.24
N THR A 87 -6.89 6.99 7.20
CA THR A 87 -6.51 8.27 7.81
C THR A 87 -6.33 9.30 6.71
N ARG A 88 -6.96 10.46 6.88
CA ARG A 88 -6.78 11.61 5.98
C ARG A 88 -6.06 12.71 6.74
N VAL A 89 -5.02 13.27 6.13
CA VAL A 89 -4.31 14.43 6.63
C VAL A 89 -4.71 15.61 5.77
N GLU A 90 -5.13 16.70 6.40
CA GLU A 90 -5.51 17.92 5.69
C GLU A 90 -4.34 18.43 4.84
N GLY A 91 -4.64 18.90 3.62
CA GLY A 91 -3.63 19.35 2.66
C GLY A 91 -2.85 18.24 1.94
N VAL A 92 -2.91 16.98 2.41
CA VAL A 92 -2.22 15.85 1.76
C VAL A 92 -3.15 15.16 0.76
N LYS A 93 -2.75 15.17 -0.52
CA LYS A 93 -3.47 14.52 -1.62
C LYS A 93 -2.51 13.68 -2.44
N ASN A 94 -3.02 12.63 -3.07
CA ASN A 94 -2.26 11.83 -4.03
C ASN A 94 -1.66 12.74 -5.11
N ASN A 95 -0.39 12.52 -5.42
CA ASN A 95 0.40 13.26 -6.40
C ASN A 95 0.85 12.38 -7.57
N THR A 96 0.52 11.10 -7.51
CA THR A 96 0.76 10.13 -8.58
C THR A 96 -0.47 9.25 -8.83
N GLU A 97 -0.44 8.55 -9.95
CA GLU A 97 -1.40 7.52 -10.32
C GLU A 97 -0.69 6.29 -10.89
N TYR A 98 -1.42 5.18 -10.92
CA TYR A 98 -0.98 3.97 -11.59
C TYR A 98 -1.29 4.06 -13.07
N VAL A 99 -0.25 3.96 -13.91
CA VAL A 99 -0.36 3.90 -15.37
C VAL A 99 0.06 2.51 -15.82
N THR A 100 -0.86 1.78 -16.42
CA THR A 100 -0.61 0.42 -16.91
C THR A 100 -0.26 0.45 -18.40
N VAL A 101 0.80 -0.26 -18.77
CA VAL A 101 1.20 -0.43 -20.17
C VAL A 101 1.49 -1.91 -20.39
N LYS A 102 0.72 -2.55 -21.28
CA LYS A 102 0.76 -4.00 -21.55
C LYS A 102 0.47 -4.84 -20.29
N LYS A 103 1.53 -5.33 -19.62
CA LYS A 103 1.48 -6.15 -18.38
C LYS A 103 2.31 -5.53 -17.25
N GLN A 104 2.69 -4.27 -17.40
CA GLN A 104 3.49 -3.54 -16.43
C GLN A 104 2.66 -2.41 -15.84
N CYS A 105 2.90 -2.11 -14.57
CA CYS A 105 2.28 -1.01 -13.86
C CYS A 105 3.37 -0.01 -13.46
N PHE A 106 3.16 1.26 -13.74
CA PHE A 106 4.08 2.34 -13.39
C PHE A 106 3.38 3.35 -12.49
N ILE A 107 4.15 4.01 -11.65
CA ILE A 107 3.71 5.17 -10.89
C ILE A 107 4.12 6.42 -11.67
N GLU A 108 3.16 7.24 -12.05
CA GLU A 108 3.35 8.45 -12.86
C GLU A 108 2.88 9.69 -12.10
N ALA A 109 3.62 10.79 -12.21
CA ALA A 109 3.29 12.06 -11.53
C ALA A 109 2.07 12.74 -12.18
N THR A 110 1.05 13.04 -11.39
CA THR A 110 -0.15 13.77 -11.87
C THR A 110 -0.02 15.28 -11.68
N ARG A 111 0.97 15.72 -10.92
CA ARG A 111 1.37 17.12 -10.70
C ARG A 111 2.86 17.18 -10.40
N ASP A 112 3.41 18.40 -10.37
CA ASP A 112 4.78 18.61 -9.92
C ASP A 112 4.97 18.17 -8.45
N ILE A 113 6.06 17.47 -8.20
CA ILE A 113 6.41 16.93 -6.88
C ILE A 113 7.73 17.56 -6.44
N PRO A 114 7.71 18.42 -5.41
CA PRO A 114 8.92 19.03 -4.87
C PRO A 114 9.90 17.98 -4.34
N LYS A 115 11.21 18.31 -4.40
CA LYS A 115 12.26 17.54 -3.75
C LYS A 115 11.93 17.29 -2.28
N GLY A 116 12.10 16.06 -1.82
CA GLY A 116 11.86 15.66 -0.42
C GLY A 116 10.42 15.24 -0.12
N SER A 117 9.48 15.40 -1.06
CA SER A 117 8.07 15.03 -0.87
C SER A 117 7.86 13.52 -0.82
N GLU A 118 6.81 13.10 -0.12
CA GLU A 118 6.30 11.73 -0.18
C GLU A 118 5.51 11.52 -1.47
N ILE A 119 5.65 10.33 -2.05
CA ILE A 119 4.91 9.88 -3.22
C ILE A 119 3.67 9.14 -2.75
N PHE A 120 2.52 9.62 -3.21
CA PHE A 120 1.22 9.11 -2.85
C PHE A 120 0.42 8.71 -4.09
N VAL A 121 0.03 7.43 -4.13
CA VAL A 121 -0.67 6.82 -5.27
C VAL A 121 -2.05 6.32 -4.82
N GLY A 122 -3.05 6.45 -5.69
CA GLY A 122 -4.40 5.95 -5.39
C GLY A 122 -4.49 4.44 -5.48
N TYR A 123 -4.92 3.77 -4.40
CA TYR A 123 -5.14 2.32 -4.39
C TYR A 123 -6.48 1.92 -5.04
N GLY A 124 -7.39 2.88 -5.21
CA GLY A 124 -8.71 2.64 -5.80
C GLY A 124 -9.81 2.48 -4.75
N GLY A 125 -11.06 2.64 -5.20
CA GLY A 125 -12.24 2.62 -4.34
C GLY A 125 -12.52 1.23 -3.79
N GLU A 126 -12.44 0.20 -4.64
CA GLU A 126 -12.74 -1.19 -4.26
C GLU A 126 -11.78 -1.70 -3.19
N TYR A 127 -10.49 -1.37 -3.30
CA TYR A 127 -9.48 -1.72 -2.29
C TYR A 127 -9.90 -1.21 -0.91
N TRP A 128 -10.23 0.08 -0.79
CA TRP A 128 -10.60 0.67 0.49
C TRP A 128 -11.95 0.17 1.01
N GLN A 129 -12.88 -0.22 0.13
CA GLN A 129 -14.12 -0.87 0.53
C GLN A 129 -13.85 -2.24 1.17
N ALA A 130 -13.02 -3.08 0.53
CA ALA A 130 -12.62 -4.38 1.05
C ALA A 130 -11.91 -4.26 2.40
N ILE A 131 -10.97 -3.31 2.53
CA ILE A 131 -10.28 -3.05 3.80
C ILE A 131 -11.26 -2.65 4.91
N ARG A 132 -12.17 -1.71 4.64
CA ARG A 132 -13.19 -1.29 5.63
C ARG A 132 -14.12 -2.43 6.02
N TYR A 133 -14.50 -3.28 5.07
CA TYR A 133 -15.30 -4.48 5.34
C TYR A 133 -14.57 -5.44 6.29
N ASN A 134 -13.30 -5.76 6.01
CA ASN A 134 -12.49 -6.65 6.84
C ASN A 134 -12.29 -6.09 8.26
N ILE A 135 -12.07 -4.79 8.42
CA ILE A 135 -11.96 -4.14 9.73
C ILE A 135 -13.26 -4.30 10.53
N ARG A 136 -14.42 -4.08 9.91
CA ARG A 136 -15.73 -4.24 10.56
C ARG A 136 -15.98 -5.69 10.96
N LEU A 137 -15.59 -6.65 10.12
CA LEU A 137 -15.68 -8.08 10.46
C LEU A 137 -14.79 -8.43 11.65
N GLU A 138 -13.54 -7.96 11.68
CA GLU A 138 -12.62 -8.16 12.80
C GLU A 138 -13.19 -7.57 14.10
N GLN A 139 -13.77 -6.36 14.04
CA GLN A 139 -14.42 -5.72 15.20
C GLN A 139 -15.59 -6.55 15.72
N LYS A 140 -16.52 -6.96 14.84
CA LYS A 140 -17.65 -7.82 15.20
C LYS A 140 -17.19 -9.14 15.83
N ASN A 141 -16.15 -9.76 15.29
CA ASN A 141 -15.61 -11.00 15.82
C ASN A 141 -14.96 -10.80 17.20
N LYS A 142 -14.23 -9.70 17.40
CA LYS A 142 -13.66 -9.34 18.72
C LYS A 142 -14.75 -9.05 19.74
N GLU A 143 -15.80 -8.33 19.36
CA GLU A 143 -16.95 -8.06 20.25
C GLU A 143 -17.68 -9.34 20.66
N LYS A 144 -17.91 -10.27 19.71
CA LYS A 144 -18.48 -11.59 20.02
C LYS A 144 -17.57 -12.39 20.96
N ALA A 145 -16.26 -12.38 20.74
CA ALA A 145 -15.30 -13.06 21.59
C ALA A 145 -15.20 -12.42 22.99
N ALA A 146 -15.26 -11.09 23.08
CA ALA A 146 -15.27 -10.34 24.33
C ALA A 146 -16.54 -10.57 25.14
N LYS A 147 -17.71 -10.60 24.50
CA LYS A 147 -18.98 -10.98 25.14
C LYS A 147 -18.92 -12.42 25.70
N LYS A 148 -18.23 -13.34 25.02
CA LYS A 148 -17.98 -14.70 25.54
C LYS A 148 -16.94 -14.77 26.68
N LYS A 149 -16.08 -13.77 26.85
CA LYS A 149 -14.93 -13.78 27.80
C LYS A 149 -14.98 -12.70 28.90
N GLY A 150 -16.02 -11.87 28.97
CA GLY A 150 -16.20 -10.86 30.01
C GLY A 150 -15.12 -9.75 30.08
N LYS A 151 -14.46 -9.38 28.96
CA LYS A 151 -13.40 -8.34 28.93
C LYS A 151 -13.65 -7.27 27.86
N LYS A 152 -13.20 -6.02 28.10
CA LYS A 152 -13.28 -4.88 27.16
C LYS A 152 -12.32 -5.05 25.95
N VAL A 153 -12.76 -4.63 24.75
CA VAL A 153 -12.01 -4.71 23.48
C VAL A 153 -11.25 -3.41 23.23
N ASP A 154 -9.97 -3.52 22.88
CA ASP A 154 -9.13 -2.41 22.44
C ASP A 154 -9.28 -2.18 20.90
N THR A 155 -9.57 -0.95 20.50
CA THR A 155 -10.17 -0.59 19.18
C THR A 155 -9.17 -0.13 18.11
N LYS A 156 -7.86 -0.16 18.35
CA LYS A 156 -6.87 0.33 17.37
C LYS A 156 -6.86 -0.52 16.09
N VAL A 157 -7.27 0.10 14.99
CA VAL A 157 -7.24 -0.44 13.62
C VAL A 157 -5.81 -0.33 13.06
N GLN A 158 -5.27 -1.43 12.53
CA GLN A 158 -3.96 -1.46 11.86
C GLN A 158 -4.13 -1.92 10.43
N LEU A 159 -3.47 -1.25 9.49
CA LEU A 159 -3.51 -1.59 8.07
C LEU A 159 -2.85 -2.96 7.83
N PRO A 160 -3.27 -3.74 6.82
CA PRO A 160 -2.68 -5.06 6.57
C PRO A 160 -1.15 -4.99 6.42
N HIS A 161 -0.63 -4.09 5.58
CA HIS A 161 0.82 -3.88 5.40
C HIS A 161 1.55 -3.46 6.69
N GLU A 162 0.86 -2.78 7.62
CA GLU A 162 1.39 -2.43 8.94
C GLU A 162 1.46 -3.66 9.87
N LYS A 163 0.42 -4.51 9.89
CA LYS A 163 0.42 -5.78 10.63
C LYS A 163 1.58 -6.68 10.18
N ILE A 164 1.81 -6.73 8.87
CA ILE A 164 2.88 -7.50 8.23
C ILE A 164 4.27 -6.99 8.64
N THR A 165 4.50 -5.68 8.49
CA THR A 165 5.82 -5.08 8.78
C THR A 165 6.19 -5.22 10.25
N LYS A 166 5.23 -5.09 11.19
CA LYS A 166 5.46 -5.31 12.63
C LYS A 166 5.78 -6.77 12.98
N ARG A 167 5.18 -7.76 12.31
CA ARG A 167 5.50 -9.17 12.52
C ARG A 167 6.90 -9.51 11.99
N SER A 168 7.25 -9.06 10.78
CA SER A 168 8.59 -9.31 10.22
C SER A 168 9.70 -8.73 11.09
N SER A 169 9.48 -7.59 11.76
CA SER A 169 10.47 -7.01 12.69
C SER A 169 10.61 -7.76 14.02
N ARG A 170 9.63 -8.59 14.41
CA ARG A 170 9.71 -9.39 15.65
C ARG A 170 10.45 -10.71 15.47
N ASN A 171 10.44 -11.29 14.26
CA ASN A 171 11.16 -12.53 13.94
C ASN A 171 12.64 -12.32 13.55
N LEU A 172 13.15 -11.09 13.67
CA LEU A 172 14.53 -10.69 13.38
C LEU A 172 15.30 -10.30 14.66
N LYS A 173 14.78 -10.65 15.84
CA LYS A 173 15.45 -10.52 17.13
C LYS A 173 15.70 -11.90 17.73
#